data_AF-A0A9X6KGJ1-F1
#
_entry.id   AF-A0A9X6KGJ1-F1
#
_cell.length_a   1.000
_cell.length_b   1.000
_cell.length_c   1.000
_cell.angle_alpha   90.00
_cell.angle_beta   90.00
_cell.angle_gamma   90.00
#
_symmetry.space_group_name_H-M   'P 1'
#
loop_
_entity.id
_entity.type
_entity.pdbx_description
1 polymer ?
#
loop_
_entity_poly.entity_id
_entity_poly.type
_entity_poly.pdbx_seq_one_letter_code
_entity_poly.pdbx_strand_id
1 'polypeptide(L)'
;MKFARGEKDLTQQELADIVNVTRQIISIIESNNYNPSLKLCIHTAKILDKSLDNYFGRNFKLEKLKKWFSLSTHPDERIQQIEMKIWAQSGIIVLLIAFVDCIIRGAYLHRPFLEWAASLAIIICYMIFVFIKSILTGVYETDINNKEQLKEKLKEKMSNTFIFCFVAIGATTYKYNLPEDFVGWLSVIARFIILFAFLFGIQYLITVLAWKKSNKI
;
A
#
# COMPACT_ATOMS: atom_id res chain seq x y z
N MET A 1 14.19 -23.95 14.04
CA MET A 1 15.34 -23.43 14.81
C MET A 1 15.77 -24.33 15.96
N LYS A 2 14.93 -24.52 16.99
CA LYS A 2 15.29 -25.32 18.18
C LYS A 2 15.85 -26.72 17.87
N PHE A 3 15.24 -27.43 16.91
CA PHE A 3 15.69 -28.76 16.48
C PHE A 3 17.08 -28.75 15.84
N ALA A 4 17.33 -27.89 14.86
CA ALA A 4 18.62 -27.82 14.17
C ALA A 4 19.73 -27.19 15.02
N ARG A 5 19.40 -26.40 16.05
CA ARG A 5 20.36 -26.02 17.10
C ARG A 5 20.77 -27.22 17.94
N GLY A 6 19.82 -28.10 18.27
CA GLY A 6 20.09 -29.37 18.96
C GLY A 6 20.95 -30.33 18.15
N GLU A 7 20.79 -30.39 16.82
CA GLU A 7 21.66 -31.19 15.94
C GLU A 7 23.13 -30.74 15.92
N LYS A 8 23.41 -29.51 16.36
CA LYS A 8 24.76 -28.93 16.45
C LYS A 8 25.27 -28.83 17.89
N ASP A 9 24.54 -29.38 18.86
CA ASP A 9 24.83 -29.29 20.30
C ASP A 9 25.12 -27.86 20.82
N LEU A 10 24.51 -26.85 20.19
CA LEU A 10 24.70 -25.45 20.58
C LEU A 10 23.69 -25.04 21.65
N THR A 11 24.13 -24.35 22.68
CA THR A 11 23.23 -23.66 23.61
C THR A 11 22.64 -22.40 22.97
N GLN A 12 21.55 -21.89 23.54
CA GLN A 12 20.97 -20.61 23.07
C GLN A 12 21.95 -19.44 23.23
N GLN A 13 22.80 -19.48 24.25
CA GLN A 13 23.80 -18.45 24.50
C GLN A 13 24.91 -18.52 23.45
N GLU A 14 25.45 -19.71 23.19
CA GLU A 14 26.50 -19.88 22.17
C GLU A 14 26.01 -19.50 20.78
N LEU A 15 24.79 -19.87 20.41
CA LEU A 15 24.22 -19.44 19.13
C LEU A 15 24.04 -17.91 19.09
N ALA A 16 23.67 -17.28 20.21
CA ALA A 16 23.56 -15.83 20.30
C ALA A 16 24.92 -15.15 20.11
N ASP A 17 25.97 -15.69 20.74
CA ASP A 17 27.33 -15.17 20.65
C ASP A 17 27.91 -15.31 19.23
N ILE A 18 27.71 -16.45 18.57
CA ILE A 18 28.16 -16.69 17.18
C ILE A 18 27.43 -15.77 16.19
N VAL A 19 26.15 -15.51 16.44
CA VAL A 19 25.29 -14.69 15.57
C VAL A 19 25.34 -13.20 15.95
N ASN A 20 26.07 -12.85 17.01
CA ASN A 20 26.23 -11.50 17.54
C ASN A 20 24.87 -10.84 17.91
N VAL A 21 24.04 -11.59 18.62
CA VAL A 21 22.75 -11.13 19.18
C VAL A 21 22.67 -11.53 20.65
N THR A 22 21.68 -11.01 21.39
CA THR A 22 21.46 -11.42 22.77
C THR A 22 20.72 -12.75 22.85
N ARG A 23 20.93 -13.52 23.92
CA ARG A 23 20.18 -14.76 24.20
C ARG A 23 18.67 -14.54 24.19
N GLN A 24 18.22 -13.37 24.64
CA GLN A 24 16.81 -12.98 24.61
C GLN A 24 16.27 -13.00 23.17
N ILE A 25 17.02 -12.46 22.20
CA ILE A 25 16.63 -12.48 20.78
C ILE A 25 16.48 -13.92 20.28
N ILE A 26 17.45 -14.81 20.57
CA ILE A 26 17.35 -16.23 20.20
C ILE A 26 16.12 -16.90 20.83
N SER A 27 15.85 -16.62 22.11
CA SER A 27 14.68 -17.16 22.82
C SER A 27 13.36 -16.71 22.19
N ILE A 28 13.26 -15.45 21.76
CA ILE A 28 12.03 -14.92 21.16
C ILE A 28 11.85 -15.48 19.73
N ILE A 29 12.94 -15.64 18.97
CA ILE A 29 12.91 -16.29 17.64
C ILE A 29 12.48 -17.76 17.77
N GLU A 30 13.02 -18.51 18.73
CA GLU A 30 12.59 -19.90 18.98
C GLU A 30 11.13 -20.01 19.44
N SER A 31 10.60 -18.95 20.05
CA SER A 31 9.21 -18.85 20.50
C SER A 31 8.23 -18.35 19.43
N ASN A 32 8.70 -18.11 18.20
CA ASN A 32 7.89 -17.62 17.07
C ASN A 32 7.23 -16.24 17.29
N ASN A 33 7.70 -15.47 18.29
CA ASN A 33 7.07 -14.22 18.73
C ASN A 33 7.81 -12.96 18.22
N TYR A 34 8.71 -13.14 17.26
CA TYR A 34 9.51 -12.08 16.66
C TYR A 34 9.92 -12.44 15.24
N ASN A 35 9.89 -11.45 14.34
CA ASN A 35 10.37 -11.58 12.98
C ASN A 35 11.81 -11.04 12.88
N PRO A 36 12.84 -11.91 12.93
CA PRO A 36 14.22 -11.47 12.86
C PRO A 36 14.57 -10.84 11.50
N SER A 37 15.53 -9.91 11.50
CA SER A 37 16.03 -9.30 10.26
C SER A 37 16.58 -10.35 9.29
N LEU A 38 16.50 -10.13 7.98
CA LEU A 38 16.99 -11.07 6.97
C LEU A 38 18.48 -11.41 7.16
N LYS A 39 19.28 -10.42 7.57
CA LYS A 39 20.70 -10.61 7.90
C LYS A 39 20.88 -11.65 9.01
N LEU A 40 20.03 -11.60 10.03
CA LEU A 40 20.03 -12.53 11.16
C LEU A 40 19.61 -13.95 10.71
N CYS A 41 18.59 -14.06 9.85
CA CYS A 41 18.16 -15.34 9.27
C CYS A 41 19.27 -16.01 8.45
N ILE A 42 19.94 -15.25 7.57
CA ILE A 42 21.01 -15.76 6.71
C ILE A 42 22.21 -16.23 7.55
N HIS A 43 22.60 -15.43 8.56
CA HIS A 43 23.72 -15.78 9.42
C HIS A 43 23.43 -17.06 10.22
N THR A 44 22.23 -17.15 10.80
CA THR A 44 21.79 -18.33 11.56
C THR A 44 21.68 -19.57 10.67
N ALA A 45 21.15 -19.44 9.44
CA ALA A 45 21.02 -20.54 8.50
C ALA A 45 22.39 -21.09 8.03
N LYS A 46 23.39 -20.21 7.84
CA LYS A 46 24.77 -20.61 7.53
C LYS A 46 25.41 -21.40 8.67
N ILE A 47 25.19 -21.00 9.93
CA ILE A 47 25.77 -21.66 11.10
C ILE A 47 25.11 -23.03 11.34
N LEU A 48 23.78 -23.08 11.19
CA LEU A 48 22.99 -24.28 11.41
C LEU A 48 22.95 -25.22 10.20
N ASP A 49 23.57 -24.83 9.07
CA ASP A 49 23.72 -25.62 7.84
C ASP A 49 22.39 -26.19 7.31
N LYS A 50 21.34 -25.37 7.35
CA LYS A 50 19.99 -25.70 6.88
C LYS A 50 19.49 -24.60 5.94
N SER A 51 18.75 -24.98 4.91
CA SER A 51 18.14 -24.00 4.01
C SER A 51 17.08 -23.16 4.74
N LEU A 52 17.03 -21.86 4.43
CA LEU A 52 16.05 -20.92 4.98
C LEU A 52 14.60 -21.43 4.83
N ASP A 53 14.35 -22.22 3.78
CA ASP A 53 13.06 -22.80 3.44
C ASP A 53 12.49 -23.74 4.51
N ASN A 54 13.35 -24.43 5.26
CA ASN A 54 12.91 -25.34 6.33
C ASN A 54 12.58 -24.62 7.65
N TYR A 55 13.01 -23.36 7.80
CA TYR A 55 12.81 -22.57 9.02
C TYR A 55 11.53 -21.74 9.01
N PHE A 56 11.16 -21.24 7.83
CA PHE A 56 9.93 -20.47 7.63
C PHE A 56 8.95 -21.30 6.82
N GLY A 57 8.16 -22.13 7.51
CA GLY A 57 7.14 -22.99 6.91
C GLY A 57 6.19 -22.21 5.99
N ARG A 58 6.48 -22.24 4.69
CA ARG A 58 5.62 -21.66 3.66
C ARG A 58 4.36 -22.52 3.53
N ASN A 59 3.22 -21.97 3.94
CA ASN A 59 1.91 -22.56 3.71
C ASN A 59 1.69 -22.79 2.20
N PHE A 60 1.87 -24.05 1.76
CA PHE A 60 1.95 -24.49 0.36
C PHE A 60 0.70 -24.15 -0.49
N LYS A 61 -0.45 -23.88 0.14
CA LYS A 61 -1.71 -23.55 -0.55
C LYS A 61 -1.81 -22.07 -0.99
N LEU A 62 -1.07 -21.17 -0.34
CA LEU A 62 -1.07 -19.73 -0.63
C LEU A 62 -0.07 -19.34 -1.74
N GLU A 63 1.00 -20.12 -1.91
CA GLU A 63 2.03 -19.89 -2.94
C GLU A 63 1.46 -20.03 -4.36
N LYS A 64 0.55 -20.98 -4.59
CA LYS A 64 -0.04 -21.21 -5.90
C LYS A 64 -0.94 -20.05 -6.35
N LEU A 65 -1.65 -19.43 -5.40
CA LEU A 65 -2.43 -18.20 -5.61
C LEU A 65 -1.52 -16.98 -5.81
N LYS A 66 -0.45 -16.83 -5.01
CA LYS A 66 0.53 -15.73 -5.16
C LYS A 66 1.29 -15.76 -6.48
N LYS A 67 1.66 -16.95 -6.95
CA LYS A 67 2.34 -17.16 -8.23
C LYS A 67 1.48 -16.76 -9.43
N TRP A 68 0.17 -16.95 -9.33
CA TRP A 68 -0.80 -16.53 -10.36
C TRP A 68 -0.93 -15.00 -10.47
N PHE A 69 -0.63 -14.27 -9.38
CA PHE A 69 -0.66 -12.81 -9.30
C PHE A 69 0.73 -12.13 -9.40
N SER A 70 1.79 -12.87 -9.78
CA SER A 70 3.19 -12.37 -9.81
C SER A 70 3.67 -11.77 -8.48
N LEU A 71 3.12 -12.21 -7.35
CA LEU A 71 3.56 -11.74 -6.04
C LEU A 71 4.79 -12.54 -5.59
N SER A 72 5.96 -12.29 -6.20
CA SER A 72 7.23 -12.74 -5.65
C SER A 72 7.54 -11.90 -4.42
N THR A 73 7.21 -12.45 -3.24
CA THR A 73 7.63 -11.86 -1.98
C THR A 73 9.14 -12.01 -1.86
N HIS A 74 9.90 -11.04 -2.39
CA HIS A 74 11.32 -10.91 -2.09
C HIS A 74 11.48 -10.74 -0.57
N PRO A 75 12.46 -11.42 0.06
CA PRO A 75 12.64 -11.37 1.52
C PRO A 75 13.02 -9.97 2.02
N ASP A 76 13.51 -9.11 1.13
CA ASP A 76 13.80 -7.71 1.41
C ASP A 76 12.55 -6.84 1.19
N GLU A 77 11.93 -6.40 2.30
CA GLU A 77 10.83 -5.43 2.28
C GLU A 77 11.18 -4.17 1.46
N ARG A 78 12.46 -3.80 1.43
CA ARG A 78 13.01 -2.67 0.63
C ARG A 78 12.87 -2.90 -0.88
N ILE A 79 13.16 -4.11 -1.36
CA ILE A 79 13.05 -4.46 -2.78
C ILE A 79 11.56 -4.47 -3.17
N GLN A 80 10.69 -5.01 -2.33
CA GLN A 80 9.24 -4.98 -2.53
C GLN A 80 8.69 -3.55 -2.61
N GLN A 81 9.14 -2.64 -1.75
CA GLN A 81 8.73 -1.23 -1.81
C GLN A 81 9.21 -0.54 -3.09
N ILE A 82 10.45 -0.81 -3.53
CA ILE A 82 10.98 -0.29 -4.79
C ILE A 82 10.17 -0.82 -5.97
N GLU A 83 9.87 -2.12 -6.00
CA GLU A 83 9.07 -2.73 -7.05
C GLU A 83 7.65 -2.15 -7.07
N MET A 84 7.00 -1.99 -5.92
CA MET A 84 5.68 -1.34 -5.83
C MET A 84 5.72 0.10 -6.31
N LYS A 85 6.78 0.84 -6.01
CA LYS A 85 6.98 2.21 -6.51
C LYS A 85 7.11 2.23 -8.03
N ILE A 86 7.85 1.26 -8.61
CA ILE A 86 7.99 1.09 -10.06
C ILE A 86 6.65 0.69 -10.71
N TRP A 87 5.90 -0.24 -10.13
CA TRP A 87 4.56 -0.64 -10.61
C TRP A 87 3.54 0.49 -10.55
N ALA A 88 3.59 1.33 -9.51
CA ALA A 88 2.75 2.52 -9.40
C ALA A 88 3.15 3.58 -10.44
N GLN A 89 4.45 3.86 -10.60
CA GLN A 89 4.95 4.82 -11.58
C GLN A 89 4.67 4.41 -13.03
N SER A 90 4.90 3.15 -13.36
CA SER A 90 4.61 2.60 -14.71
C SER A 90 3.13 2.65 -15.04
N GLY A 91 2.25 2.32 -14.10
CA GLY A 91 0.82 2.41 -14.37
C GLY A 91 0.24 3.83 -14.36
N ILE A 92 0.90 4.81 -13.70
CA ILE A 92 0.58 6.24 -13.91
C ILE A 92 0.81 6.64 -15.38
N ILE A 93 1.88 6.15 -16.01
CA ILE A 93 2.17 6.42 -17.43
C ILE A 93 1.08 5.83 -18.33
N VAL A 94 0.66 4.58 -18.08
CA VAL A 94 -0.43 3.94 -18.82
C VAL A 94 -1.75 4.69 -18.64
N LEU A 95 -2.04 5.17 -17.43
CA LEU A 95 -3.23 5.97 -17.13
C LEU A 95 -3.23 7.28 -17.90
N LEU A 96 -2.09 7.99 -17.94
CA LEU A 96 -1.95 9.25 -18.68
C LEU A 96 -2.15 9.04 -20.18
N ILE A 97 -1.57 7.99 -20.76
CA ILE A 97 -1.76 7.65 -22.18
C ILE A 97 -3.23 7.34 -22.47
N ALA A 98 -3.87 6.51 -21.65
CA ALA A 98 -5.29 6.17 -21.82
C ALA A 98 -6.21 7.38 -21.63
N PHE A 99 -5.86 8.29 -20.72
CA PHE A 99 -6.61 9.52 -20.48
C PHE A 99 -6.51 10.49 -21.66
N VAL A 100 -5.30 10.65 -22.22
CA VAL A 100 -5.08 11.44 -23.44
C VAL A 100 -5.84 10.83 -24.62
N ASP A 101 -5.81 9.51 -24.80
CA ASP A 101 -6.58 8.82 -25.85
C ASP A 101 -8.10 9.05 -25.68
N CYS A 102 -8.61 9.00 -24.45
CA CYS A 102 -10.01 9.29 -24.13
C CYS A 102 -10.39 10.75 -24.42
N ILE A 103 -9.51 11.73 -24.12
CA ILE A 103 -9.75 13.15 -24.41
C ILE A 103 -9.71 13.41 -25.92
N ILE A 104 -8.70 12.89 -26.63
CA ILE A 104 -8.56 13.12 -28.06
C ILE A 104 -9.78 12.54 -28.80
N ARG A 105 -10.18 11.30 -28.50
CA ARG A 105 -11.28 10.65 -29.20
C ARG A 105 -12.66 11.18 -28.76
N GLY A 106 -12.85 11.37 -27.46
CA GLY A 106 -14.13 11.78 -26.88
C GLY A 106 -14.41 13.28 -27.03
N ALA A 107 -13.44 14.14 -26.74
CA ALA A 107 -13.65 15.59 -26.71
C ALA A 107 -13.25 16.29 -28.02
N TYR A 108 -12.18 15.85 -28.69
CA TYR A 108 -11.70 16.52 -29.90
C TYR A 108 -12.31 15.91 -31.18
N LEU A 109 -12.31 14.59 -31.29
CA LEU A 109 -12.72 13.88 -32.52
C LEU A 109 -14.21 13.49 -32.55
N HIS A 110 -14.95 13.70 -31.45
CA HIS A 110 -16.38 13.39 -31.30
C HIS A 110 -16.76 11.98 -31.78
N ARG A 111 -15.86 11.01 -31.55
CA ARG A 111 -16.09 9.62 -31.96
C ARG A 111 -17.12 8.95 -31.04
N PRO A 112 -17.94 8.02 -31.56
CA PRO A 112 -18.97 7.34 -30.79
C PRO A 112 -18.36 6.66 -29.56
N PHE A 113 -19.09 6.68 -28.44
CA PHE A 113 -18.63 6.19 -27.13
C PHE A 113 -17.97 4.81 -27.17
N LEU A 114 -18.48 3.89 -27.99
CA LEU A 114 -17.92 2.54 -28.12
C LEU A 114 -16.45 2.50 -28.56
N GLU A 115 -15.97 3.46 -29.34
CA GLU A 115 -14.59 3.46 -29.86
C GLU A 115 -13.53 3.79 -28.79
N TRP A 116 -13.94 4.46 -27.71
CA TRP A 116 -13.04 4.86 -26.61
C TRP A 116 -13.50 4.31 -25.25
N ALA A 117 -14.63 3.61 -25.20
CA ALA A 117 -15.11 2.88 -24.01
C ALA A 117 -14.09 1.84 -23.53
N ALA A 118 -13.33 1.21 -24.44
CA ALA A 118 -12.27 0.27 -24.10
C ALA A 118 -11.13 0.95 -23.31
N SER A 119 -10.70 2.14 -23.74
CA SER A 119 -9.68 2.94 -23.04
C SER A 119 -10.17 3.35 -21.65
N LEU A 120 -11.44 3.72 -21.52
CA LEU A 120 -12.07 4.04 -20.24
C LEU A 120 -12.20 2.81 -19.33
N ALA A 121 -12.53 1.64 -19.89
CA ALA A 121 -12.56 0.37 -19.15
C ALA A 121 -11.17 -0.02 -18.63
N ILE A 122 -10.10 0.17 -19.42
CA ILE A 122 -8.71 -0.07 -18.98
C ILE A 122 -8.36 0.82 -17.79
N ILE A 123 -8.74 2.10 -17.83
CA ILE A 123 -8.56 3.04 -16.70
C ILE A 123 -9.28 2.52 -15.45
N ILE A 124 -10.55 2.14 -15.57
CA ILE A 124 -11.35 1.63 -14.45
C ILE A 124 -10.75 0.34 -13.88
N CYS A 125 -10.40 -0.62 -14.74
CA CYS A 125 -9.78 -1.88 -14.34
C CYS A 125 -8.44 -1.66 -13.63
N TYR A 126 -7.61 -0.75 -14.12
CA TYR A 126 -6.34 -0.40 -13.46
C TYR A 126 -6.57 0.25 -12.09
N MET A 127 -7.53 1.17 -11.98
CA MET A 127 -7.91 1.79 -10.71
C MET A 127 -8.41 0.76 -9.69
N ILE A 128 -9.25 -0.18 -10.11
CA ILE A 128 -9.73 -1.28 -9.26
C ILE A 128 -8.57 -2.20 -8.86
N PHE A 129 -7.68 -2.55 -9.79
CA PHE A 129 -6.51 -3.38 -9.50
C PHE A 129 -5.58 -2.73 -8.46
N VAL A 130 -5.29 -1.43 -8.61
CA VAL A 130 -4.49 -0.66 -7.64
C VAL A 130 -5.22 -0.58 -6.30
N PHE A 131 -6.53 -0.36 -6.28
CA PHE A 131 -7.31 -0.30 -5.06
C PHE A 131 -7.29 -1.63 -4.30
N ILE A 132 -7.53 -2.75 -4.99
CA ILE A 132 -7.44 -4.10 -4.43
C ILE A 132 -6.02 -4.34 -3.91
N LYS A 133 -4.98 -4.02 -4.71
CA LYS A 133 -3.58 -4.19 -4.29
C LYS A 133 -3.25 -3.32 -3.08
N SER A 134 -3.78 -2.11 -2.98
CA SER A 134 -3.61 -1.21 -1.84
C SER A 134 -4.21 -1.79 -0.56
N ILE A 135 -5.39 -2.42 -0.65
CA ILE A 135 -6.03 -3.10 0.48
C ILE A 135 -5.25 -4.36 0.88
N LEU A 136 -4.90 -5.20 -0.11
CA LEU A 136 -4.32 -6.53 0.11
C LEU A 136 -2.90 -6.43 0.67
N THR A 137 -2.11 -5.55 0.07
CA THR A 137 -0.69 -5.43 0.36
C THR A 137 -0.46 -4.61 1.63
N GLY A 138 -1.40 -3.75 2.02
CA GLY A 138 -1.28 -2.93 3.24
C GLY A 138 -0.03 -2.04 3.25
N VAL A 139 0.64 -1.90 2.11
CA VAL A 139 1.82 -1.06 1.92
C VAL A 139 1.31 0.29 1.51
N TYR A 140 0.82 1.04 2.51
CA TYR A 140 1.04 2.48 2.55
C TYR A 140 1.20 2.87 4.01
N GLU A 141 2.40 3.38 4.29
CA GLU A 141 2.88 4.03 5.51
C GLU A 141 3.37 3.10 6.63
N THR A 142 4.63 2.68 6.50
CA THR A 142 5.44 1.95 7.49
C THR A 142 5.76 2.72 8.79
N ASP A 143 5.05 3.80 9.13
CA ASP A 143 5.46 4.66 10.25
C ASP A 143 4.27 5.30 10.98
N ILE A 144 3.33 4.50 11.48
CA ILE A 144 2.37 4.97 12.49
C ILE A 144 2.46 4.05 13.71
N ASN A 145 3.57 4.13 14.43
CA ASN A 145 3.73 3.43 15.71
C ASN A 145 3.06 4.19 16.86
N ASN A 146 2.77 5.49 16.68
CA ASN A 146 2.26 6.34 17.76
C ASN A 146 1.01 7.14 17.37
N LYS A 147 0.15 7.41 18.35
CA LYS A 147 -1.16 8.09 18.16
C LYS A 147 -1.01 9.54 17.69
N GLU A 148 0.13 10.18 17.95
CA GLU A 148 0.45 11.53 17.49
C GLU A 148 0.73 11.58 15.98
N GLN A 149 1.53 10.65 15.45
CA GLN A 149 1.81 10.55 14.01
C GLN A 149 0.53 10.29 13.20
N LEU A 150 -0.42 9.52 13.78
CA LEU A 150 -1.74 9.32 13.17
C LEU A 150 -2.50 10.65 13.02
N LYS A 151 -2.53 11.47 14.07
CA LYS A 151 -3.22 12.76 14.05
C LYS A 151 -2.59 13.73 13.07
N GLU A 152 -1.27 13.76 13.01
CA GLU A 152 -0.52 14.64 12.10
C GLU A 152 -0.79 14.27 10.64
N LYS A 153 -0.72 12.98 10.29
CA LYS A 153 -1.06 12.50 8.95
C LYS A 153 -2.52 12.71 8.57
N LEU A 154 -3.44 12.52 9.52
CA LEU A 154 -4.85 12.83 9.28
C LEU A 154 -5.04 14.33 9.00
N LYS A 155 -4.34 15.20 9.71
CA LYS A 155 -4.38 16.66 9.49
C LYS A 155 -3.78 17.06 8.14
N GLU A 156 -2.69 16.43 7.72
CA GLU A 156 -2.10 16.63 6.39
C GLU A 156 -3.07 16.19 5.28
N LYS A 157 -3.65 14.99 5.40
CA LYS A 157 -4.65 14.46 4.45
C LYS A 157 -5.92 15.33 4.41
N MET A 158 -6.37 15.86 5.56
CA MET A 158 -7.46 16.85 5.62
C MET A 158 -7.12 18.08 4.78
N SER A 159 -5.93 18.67 5.00
CA SER A 159 -5.50 19.90 4.32
C SER A 159 -5.40 19.70 2.81
N ASN A 160 -4.77 18.61 2.37
CA ASN A 160 -4.63 18.31 0.95
C ASN A 160 -5.98 18.06 0.28
N THR A 161 -6.89 17.34 0.94
CA THR A 161 -8.26 17.10 0.43
C THR A 161 -9.04 18.41 0.34
N PHE A 162 -8.89 19.29 1.33
CA PHE A 162 -9.56 20.60 1.34
C PHE A 162 -9.12 21.46 0.15
N ILE A 163 -7.81 21.57 -0.08
CA ILE A 163 -7.24 22.32 -1.21
C ILE A 163 -7.72 21.73 -2.54
N PHE A 164 -7.67 20.39 -2.69
CA PHE A 164 -8.12 19.72 -3.90
C PHE A 164 -9.60 19.99 -4.19
N CYS A 165 -10.48 19.84 -3.20
CA CYS A 165 -11.91 20.15 -3.33
C CYS A 165 -12.14 21.62 -3.69
N PHE A 166 -11.36 22.53 -3.09
CA PHE A 166 -11.50 23.96 -3.34
C PHE A 166 -11.13 24.32 -4.77
N VAL A 167 -10.01 23.78 -5.28
CA VAL A 167 -9.57 23.96 -6.66
C VAL A 167 -10.56 23.32 -7.65
N ALA A 168 -11.05 22.11 -7.36
CA ALA A 168 -11.98 21.40 -8.23
C ALA A 168 -13.33 22.12 -8.35
N ILE A 169 -13.89 22.57 -7.22
CA ILE A 169 -15.13 23.33 -7.20
C ILE A 169 -14.92 24.71 -7.85
N GLY A 170 -13.82 25.41 -7.55
CA GLY A 170 -13.50 26.68 -8.21
C GLY A 170 -13.38 26.56 -9.74
N ALA A 171 -12.70 25.52 -10.24
CA ALA A 171 -12.56 25.26 -11.66
C ALA A 171 -13.89 24.91 -12.34
N THR A 172 -14.74 24.10 -11.69
CA THR A 172 -16.07 23.78 -12.21
C THR A 172 -16.98 25.00 -12.22
N THR A 173 -17.00 25.79 -11.14
CA THR A 173 -17.79 27.03 -11.07
C THR A 173 -17.32 28.06 -12.10
N TYR A 174 -16.02 28.18 -12.37
CA TYR A 174 -15.50 29.06 -13.41
C TYR A 174 -15.96 28.62 -14.82
N LYS A 175 -15.98 27.32 -15.10
CA LYS A 175 -16.38 26.78 -16.41
C LYS A 175 -17.88 26.90 -16.70
N TYR A 176 -18.74 26.85 -15.68
CA TYR A 176 -20.20 26.89 -15.81
C TYR A 176 -20.82 28.26 -15.50
N ASN A 177 -20.00 29.32 -15.49
CA ASN A 177 -20.29 30.66 -14.98
C ASN A 177 -20.57 30.69 -13.47
N LEU A 178 -20.16 31.80 -12.85
CA LEU A 178 -20.38 32.05 -11.42
C LEU A 178 -21.89 32.16 -11.15
N PRO A 179 -22.40 31.54 -10.08
CA PRO A 179 -23.79 31.69 -9.72
C PRO A 179 -24.09 33.15 -9.36
N GLU A 180 -25.12 33.69 -9.99
CA GLU A 180 -25.59 35.06 -9.74
C GLU A 180 -26.50 35.11 -8.50
N ASP A 181 -27.18 34.01 -8.20
CA ASP A 181 -28.13 33.90 -7.08
C ASP A 181 -27.53 33.24 -5.83
N PHE A 182 -28.08 33.62 -4.68
CA PHE A 182 -27.76 33.02 -3.37
C PHE A 182 -27.98 31.48 -3.35
N VAL A 183 -29.03 31.00 -4.02
CA VAL A 183 -29.33 29.55 -4.12
C VAL A 183 -28.26 28.80 -4.92
N GLY A 184 -27.69 29.44 -5.94
CA GLY A 184 -26.58 28.89 -6.71
C GLY A 184 -25.32 28.73 -5.86
N TRP A 185 -24.98 29.74 -5.06
CA TRP A 185 -23.90 29.65 -4.08
C TRP A 185 -24.12 28.56 -3.03
N LEU A 186 -25.36 28.40 -2.55
CA LEU A 186 -25.71 27.32 -1.63
C LEU A 186 -25.48 25.94 -2.27
N SER A 187 -25.82 25.77 -3.56
CA SER A 187 -25.57 24.52 -4.29
C SER A 187 -24.08 24.21 -4.45
N VAL A 188 -23.25 25.24 -4.71
CA VAL A 188 -21.79 25.10 -4.80
C VAL A 188 -21.19 24.67 -3.46
N ILE A 189 -21.62 25.30 -2.36
CA ILE A 189 -21.20 24.94 -1.00
C ILE A 189 -21.64 23.51 -0.65
N ALA A 190 -22.87 23.14 -0.97
CA ALA A 190 -23.37 21.79 -0.74
C ALA A 190 -22.54 20.73 -1.51
N ARG A 191 -22.23 20.98 -2.79
CA ARG A 191 -21.37 20.11 -3.60
C ARG A 191 -19.96 19.99 -3.01
N PHE A 192 -19.39 21.10 -2.53
CA PHE A 192 -18.10 21.09 -1.85
C PHE A 192 -18.12 20.23 -0.59
N ILE A 193 -19.12 20.41 0.28
CA ILE A 193 -19.26 19.65 1.54
C ILE A 193 -19.41 18.15 1.25
N ILE A 194 -20.27 17.78 0.29
CA ILE A 194 -20.49 16.38 -0.07
C ILE A 194 -19.21 15.76 -0.64
N LEU A 195 -18.54 16.43 -1.57
CA LEU A 195 -17.29 15.96 -2.19
C LEU A 195 -16.19 15.80 -1.14
N PHE A 196 -16.02 16.81 -0.28
CA PHE A 196 -15.03 16.79 0.79
C PHE A 196 -15.31 15.68 1.79
N ALA A 197 -16.54 15.53 2.27
CA ALA A 197 -16.91 14.48 3.23
C ALA A 197 -16.68 13.08 2.65
N PHE A 198 -16.99 12.86 1.38
CA PHE A 198 -16.78 11.58 0.71
C PHE A 198 -15.30 11.25 0.55
N LEU A 199 -14.51 12.16 -0.04
CA LEU A 199 -13.07 11.93 -0.28
C LEU A 199 -12.29 11.81 1.04
N PHE A 200 -12.55 12.71 1.98
CA PHE A 200 -11.90 12.68 3.29
C PHE A 200 -12.32 11.45 4.08
N GLY A 201 -13.60 11.06 4.05
CA GLY A 201 -14.10 9.87 4.73
C GLY A 201 -13.40 8.58 4.27
N ILE A 202 -13.18 8.43 2.96
CA ILE A 202 -12.43 7.29 2.41
C ILE A 202 -10.99 7.31 2.91
N GLN A 203 -10.29 8.45 2.83
CA GLN A 203 -8.90 8.56 3.29
C GLN A 203 -8.75 8.32 4.80
N TYR A 204 -9.69 8.84 5.59
CA TYR A 204 -9.76 8.62 7.03
C TYR A 204 -9.92 7.13 7.35
N LEU A 205 -10.87 6.46 6.69
CA LEU A 205 -11.15 5.05 6.92
C LEU A 205 -9.96 4.15 6.54
N ILE A 206 -9.30 4.43 5.42
CA ILE A 206 -8.06 3.75 5.01
C ILE A 206 -6.96 3.93 6.06
N THR A 207 -6.74 5.16 6.52
CA THR A 207 -5.66 5.48 7.49
C THR A 207 -5.94 4.84 8.85
N VAL A 208 -7.19 4.84 9.31
CA VAL A 208 -7.60 4.20 10.58
C VAL A 208 -7.51 2.67 10.50
N LEU A 209 -7.92 2.06 9.38
CA LEU A 209 -7.79 0.62 9.17
C LEU A 209 -6.33 0.18 9.09
N ALA A 210 -5.47 0.97 8.44
CA ALA A 210 -4.03 0.73 8.39
C ALA A 210 -3.41 0.76 9.80
N TRP A 211 -3.71 1.79 10.60
CA TRP A 211 -3.25 1.88 11.98
C TRP A 211 -3.73 0.68 12.84
N LYS A 212 -5.02 0.32 12.74
CA LYS A 212 -5.59 -0.81 13.49
C LYS A 212 -4.95 -2.16 13.10
N LYS A 213 -4.54 -2.33 11.84
CA LYS A 213 -3.83 -3.52 11.36
C LYS A 213 -2.39 -3.55 11.86
N SER A 214 -1.71 -2.40 11.86
CA SER A 214 -0.33 -2.25 12.36
C SER A 214 -0.21 -2.51 13.86
N ASN A 215 -1.19 -2.05 14.66
CA ASN A 215 -1.15 -2.16 16.13
C ASN A 215 -1.70 -3.50 16.67
N LYS A 216 -2.08 -4.41 15.78
CA LYS A 216 -2.59 -5.75 16.10
C LYS A 216 -1.59 -6.87 15.73
N ILE A 217 -0.47 -6.49 15.10
CA ILE A 217 0.71 -7.33 14.85
C ILE A 217 1.69 -7.06 15.99
#